data_AF-A0A9E5QIM2-F1
#
_entry.id   AF-A0A9E5QIM2-F1
#
_cell.length_a   1.000
_cell.length_b   1.000
_cell.length_c   1.000
_cell.angle_alpha   90.00
_cell.angle_beta   90.00
_cell.angle_gamma   90.00
#
_symmetry.space_group_name_H-M   'P 1'
#
loop_
_entity.id
_entity.type
_entity.pdbx_description
1 polymer ?
#
loop_
_entity_poly.entity_id
_entity_poly.type
_entity_poly.pdbx_seq_one_letter_code
_entity_poly.pdbx_strand_id
1 'polypeptide(L)'
;MASRSFHSLHFWRFFSHRPRLVFSLLLIIFIVWLAGCAGNPPKDDIPGDTQSEAGTNIPSEPDQTIQADWSIQRFSTTNANGDEITLTIPAFSITPDDVIELIPLDSPPPGPFAQSEFPGVLIQPSGLRLPAAAYLDITLANSPTNLAESPTTWLFKAVDSNYAIPLATELLDDGRTLRTQLYSFSTIFAATPTAEEVETIYEIIEGRLETLPRDFADLVDVVVVCAGHIKQLRLFGNFAEAGSLHERLFKKILDDREIVLTLPQGTDPCYAYLPMLLKFRQGLGILLEPLLEVMDRIVQNPNLYPDETAANAAFDEAFYFVGARPLAEKILDFNEENAQ
;
A
#
# COMPACT_ATOMS: atom_id res chain seq x y z
N MET A 1 -36.93 19.67 -42.24
CA MET A 1 -36.84 18.29 -41.76
C MET A 1 -35.68 17.61 -42.47
N ALA A 2 -34.49 17.65 -41.87
CA ALA A 2 -33.31 16.97 -42.39
C ALA A 2 -32.89 15.93 -41.35
N SER A 3 -32.97 14.66 -41.76
CA SER A 3 -32.46 13.50 -41.05
C SER A 3 -30.95 13.65 -40.88
N ARG A 4 -30.47 13.79 -39.63
CA ARG A 4 -29.05 13.66 -39.30
C ARG A 4 -28.80 12.20 -38.94
N SER A 5 -28.04 11.54 -39.80
CA SER A 5 -27.63 10.15 -39.70
C SER A 5 -26.71 9.92 -38.49
N PHE A 6 -27.04 8.89 -37.72
CA PHE A 6 -26.21 8.26 -36.69
C PHE A 6 -24.82 7.90 -37.26
N HIS A 7 -23.78 8.59 -36.79
CA HIS A 7 -22.37 8.20 -37.00
C HIS A 7 -21.58 8.05 -35.68
N SER A 8 -22.18 8.24 -34.51
CA SER A 8 -21.46 8.26 -33.23
C SER A 8 -21.30 6.91 -32.52
N LEU A 9 -21.96 5.83 -32.98
CA LEU A 9 -21.85 4.50 -32.35
C LEU A 9 -20.49 3.79 -32.58
N HIS A 10 -19.66 4.29 -33.50
CA HIS A 10 -18.32 3.73 -33.74
C HIS A 10 -17.24 4.26 -32.79
N PHE A 11 -17.43 5.44 -32.18
CA PHE A 11 -16.44 6.04 -31.27
C PHE A 11 -16.36 5.28 -29.94
N TRP A 12 -17.50 4.81 -29.43
CA TRP A 12 -17.60 4.05 -28.17
C TRP A 12 -17.00 2.62 -28.25
N ARG A 13 -17.00 1.98 -29.42
CA ARG A 13 -16.30 0.69 -29.61
C ARG A 13 -14.78 0.83 -29.69
N PHE A 14 -14.26 2.03 -29.98
CA PHE A 14 -12.82 2.27 -30.03
C PHE A 14 -12.20 2.42 -28.63
N PHE A 15 -12.94 2.99 -27.68
CA PHE A 15 -12.47 3.15 -26.29
C PHE A 15 -12.60 1.89 -25.43
N SER A 16 -13.53 0.97 -25.72
CA SER A 16 -13.66 -0.29 -24.95
C SER A 16 -12.54 -1.32 -25.21
N HIS A 17 -11.75 -1.13 -26.28
CA HIS A 17 -10.63 -2.02 -26.63
C HIS A 17 -9.25 -1.47 -26.25
N ARG A 18 -9.10 -0.16 -26.02
CA ARG A 18 -7.84 0.45 -25.58
C ARG A 18 -7.36 0.04 -24.19
N PRO A 19 -8.19 -0.13 -23.15
CA PRO A 19 -7.69 -0.58 -21.85
C PRO A 19 -7.14 -2.00 -21.93
N ARG A 20 -7.71 -2.88 -22.77
CA ARG A 20 -7.17 -4.24 -22.99
C ARG A 20 -5.83 -4.22 -23.71
N LEU A 21 -5.63 -3.30 -24.65
CA LEU A 21 -4.36 -3.14 -25.37
C LEU A 21 -3.27 -2.54 -24.48
N VAL A 22 -3.57 -1.50 -23.70
CA VAL A 22 -2.63 -0.92 -22.73
C VAL A 22 -2.29 -1.93 -21.64
N PHE A 23 -3.29 -2.65 -21.11
CA PHE A 23 -3.06 -3.71 -20.12
C PHE A 23 -2.26 -4.88 -20.70
N SER A 24 -2.52 -5.29 -21.94
CA SER A 24 -1.73 -6.33 -22.62
C SER A 24 -0.30 -5.88 -22.90
N LEU A 25 -0.09 -4.61 -23.27
CA LEU A 25 1.24 -4.06 -23.49
C LEU A 25 2.03 -3.97 -22.18
N LEU A 26 1.41 -3.48 -21.10
CA LEU A 26 1.99 -3.48 -19.76
C LEU A 26 2.29 -4.90 -19.27
N LEU A 27 1.42 -5.87 -19.56
CA LEU A 27 1.65 -7.28 -19.24
C LEU A 27 2.82 -7.86 -20.04
N ILE A 28 2.94 -7.56 -21.33
CA ILE A 28 4.07 -8.01 -22.17
C ILE A 28 5.38 -7.39 -21.70
N ILE A 29 5.38 -6.08 -21.39
CA ILE A 29 6.54 -5.39 -20.81
C ILE A 29 6.92 -6.05 -19.47
N PHE A 30 5.94 -6.34 -18.61
CA PHE A 30 6.15 -7.03 -17.35
C PHE A 30 6.73 -8.44 -17.53
N ILE A 31 6.24 -9.22 -18.51
CA ILE A 31 6.75 -10.57 -18.82
C ILE A 31 8.18 -10.51 -19.37
N VAL A 32 8.46 -9.61 -20.31
CA VAL A 32 9.81 -9.43 -20.88
C VAL A 32 10.80 -8.98 -19.79
N TRP A 33 10.34 -8.15 -18.86
CA TRP A 33 11.13 -7.67 -17.73
C TRP A 33 11.41 -8.78 -16.71
N LEU A 34 10.41 -9.61 -16.36
CA LEU A 34 10.60 -10.81 -15.54
C LEU A 34 11.59 -11.80 -16.16
N ALA A 35 11.60 -11.95 -17.48
CA ALA A 35 12.56 -12.79 -18.18
C ALA A 35 14.01 -12.26 -18.09
N GLY A 36 14.19 -10.95 -17.93
CA GLY A 36 15.48 -10.30 -17.68
C GLY A 36 16.03 -10.51 -16.26
N CYS A 37 15.18 -10.91 -15.31
CA CYS A 37 15.56 -11.18 -13.91
C CYS A 37 16.14 -12.58 -13.67
N ALA A 38 16.29 -13.43 -14.69
CA ALA A 38 16.91 -14.76 -14.56
C ALA A 38 18.45 -14.74 -14.45
N GLY A 39 19.02 -13.67 -13.86
CA GLY A 39 20.44 -13.60 -13.54
C GLY A 39 20.72 -14.54 -12.38
N ASN A 40 21.64 -15.49 -12.58
CA ASN A 40 22.10 -16.36 -11.50
C ASN A 40 22.56 -15.50 -10.31
N PRO A 41 22.19 -15.86 -9.07
CA PRO A 41 22.71 -15.15 -7.91
C PRO A 41 24.25 -15.16 -7.95
N PRO A 42 24.91 -14.08 -7.50
CA PRO A 42 26.37 -14.04 -7.44
C PRO A 42 26.84 -15.26 -6.65
N LYS A 43 27.76 -16.03 -7.22
CA LYS A 43 28.45 -17.10 -6.50
C LYS A 43 29.36 -16.44 -5.49
N ASP A 44 28.98 -16.49 -4.22
CA ASP A 44 29.88 -16.12 -3.13
C ASP A 44 30.97 -17.20 -3.01
N ASP A 45 32.18 -16.86 -3.46
CA ASP A 45 33.39 -17.61 -3.16
C ASP A 45 33.76 -17.36 -1.69
N ILE A 46 33.24 -18.18 -0.78
CA ILE A 46 33.60 -18.14 0.65
C ILE A 46 34.93 -18.89 0.86
N PRO A 47 36.01 -18.25 1.33
CA PRO A 47 37.21 -18.94 1.80
C PRO A 47 36.96 -19.51 3.20
N GLY A 48 37.34 -20.77 3.40
CA GLY A 48 37.05 -21.55 4.60
C GLY A 48 37.87 -21.23 5.87
N ASP A 49 37.37 -21.86 6.93
CA ASP A 49 37.94 -22.19 8.24
C ASP A 49 38.17 -21.07 9.27
N THR A 50 37.55 -21.22 10.46
CA THR A 50 38.22 -21.57 11.74
C THR A 50 37.19 -21.95 12.82
N GLN A 51 37.50 -22.99 13.61
CA GLN A 51 36.72 -23.56 14.73
C GLN A 51 36.90 -22.84 16.09
N SER A 52 35.92 -23.08 17.00
CA SER A 52 36.05 -23.23 18.48
C SER A 52 36.15 -21.92 19.33
N GLU A 53 35.61 -21.73 20.55
CA GLU A 53 35.24 -22.60 21.69
C GLU A 53 34.10 -22.00 22.59
N ALA A 54 33.37 -22.91 23.26
CA ALA A 54 32.79 -22.92 24.62
C ALA A 54 32.35 -21.63 25.38
N GLY A 55 31.02 -21.53 25.61
CA GLY A 55 30.40 -21.79 26.92
C GLY A 55 30.09 -20.62 27.88
N THR A 56 28.81 -20.38 28.19
CA THR A 56 28.29 -20.19 29.57
C THR A 56 26.76 -20.40 29.61
N ASN A 57 26.27 -21.20 30.55
CA ASN A 57 24.84 -21.41 30.80
C ASN A 57 24.26 -20.22 31.59
N ILE A 58 23.30 -19.50 31.01
CA ILE A 58 22.37 -18.60 31.70
C ILE A 58 20.96 -19.18 31.50
N PRO A 59 20.08 -19.23 32.51
CA PRO A 59 18.71 -19.67 32.31
C PRO A 59 17.94 -18.56 31.59
N SER A 60 17.61 -18.77 30.33
CA SER A 60 16.76 -17.89 29.54
C SER A 60 15.29 -18.26 29.73
N GLU A 61 14.46 -17.26 30.03
CA GLU A 61 13.04 -17.25 29.65
C GLU A 61 12.91 -17.51 28.15
N PRO A 62 11.77 -18.02 27.64
CA PRO A 62 11.63 -18.43 26.25
C PRO A 62 11.61 -17.19 25.33
N ASP A 63 12.80 -16.68 25.04
CA ASP A 63 13.07 -15.68 24.03
C ASP A 63 13.15 -16.41 22.68
N GLN A 64 12.17 -16.18 21.81
CA GLN A 64 12.10 -16.86 20.51
C GLN A 64 13.03 -16.17 19.50
N THR A 65 14.34 -16.28 19.71
CA THR A 65 15.34 -15.90 18.73
C THR A 65 15.51 -17.06 17.74
N ILE A 66 14.89 -16.97 16.55
CA ILE A 66 15.05 -17.97 15.49
C ILE A 66 16.03 -17.44 14.44
N GLN A 67 17.07 -18.21 14.11
CA GLN A 67 17.94 -17.92 12.97
C GLN A 67 17.20 -18.16 11.66
N ALA A 68 17.30 -17.20 10.76
CA ALA A 68 16.68 -17.27 9.47
C ALA A 68 17.26 -18.39 8.58
N ASP A 69 16.40 -19.22 7.99
CA ASP A 69 16.76 -20.08 6.86
C ASP A 69 16.05 -19.59 5.58
N TRP A 70 16.44 -20.11 4.42
CA TRP A 70 15.92 -19.65 3.12
C TRP A 70 14.48 -20.15 2.85
N SER A 71 13.76 -20.61 3.88
CA SER A 71 12.38 -21.08 3.80
C SER A 71 11.37 -20.01 4.23
N ILE A 72 10.08 -20.34 4.15
CA ILE A 72 9.04 -19.48 4.72
C ILE A 72 9.17 -19.53 6.23
N GLN A 73 9.39 -18.37 6.84
CA GLN A 73 9.53 -18.28 8.29
C GLN A 73 8.25 -17.77 8.92
N ARG A 74 7.88 -18.40 10.04
CA ARG A 74 6.68 -18.05 10.79
C ARG A 74 7.04 -17.84 12.25
N PHE A 75 6.72 -16.67 12.76
CA PHE A 75 6.90 -16.27 14.14
C PHE A 75 5.53 -16.08 14.76
N SER A 76 5.36 -16.52 16.01
CA SER A 76 4.09 -16.39 16.71
C SER A 76 4.31 -16.02 18.16
N THR A 77 3.55 -15.06 18.65
CA THR A 77 3.53 -14.66 20.05
C THR A 77 2.10 -14.33 20.49
N THR A 78 1.91 -14.14 21.79
CA THR A 78 0.62 -13.78 22.39
C THR A 78 0.86 -12.69 23.41
N ASN A 79 0.05 -11.63 23.39
CA ASN A 79 0.17 -10.55 24.37
C ASN A 79 -0.58 -10.89 25.68
N ALA A 80 -0.46 -10.02 26.69
CA ALA A 80 -1.15 -10.19 27.98
C ALA A 80 -2.68 -10.21 27.88
N ASN A 81 -3.27 -9.66 26.81
CA ASN A 81 -4.72 -9.68 26.55
C ASN A 81 -5.19 -11.00 25.91
N GLY A 82 -4.25 -11.87 25.52
CA GLY A 82 -4.53 -13.13 24.83
C GLY A 82 -4.58 -13.01 23.30
N ASP A 83 -4.29 -11.85 22.73
CA ASP A 83 -4.29 -11.65 21.27
C ASP A 83 -3.16 -12.45 20.64
N GLU A 84 -3.45 -13.25 19.62
CA GLU A 84 -2.44 -14.02 18.91
C GLU A 84 -1.86 -13.19 17.76
N ILE A 85 -0.54 -13.14 17.68
CA ILE A 85 0.20 -12.34 16.70
C ILE A 85 1.07 -13.29 15.89
N THR A 86 0.79 -13.42 14.60
CA THR A 86 1.58 -14.23 13.68
C THR A 86 2.23 -13.35 12.61
N LEU A 87 3.55 -13.42 12.48
CA LEU A 87 4.28 -12.86 11.33
C LEU A 87 4.72 -14.01 10.42
N THR A 88 4.33 -13.94 9.15
CA THR A 88 4.78 -14.86 8.10
C THR A 88 5.66 -14.12 7.12
N ILE A 89 6.93 -14.47 7.06
CA ILE A 89 7.93 -13.89 6.16
C ILE A 89 8.14 -14.86 4.98
N PRO A 90 7.93 -14.42 3.73
CA PRO A 90 8.21 -15.23 2.56
C PRO A 90 9.67 -15.67 2.50
N ALA A 91 9.92 -16.80 1.84
CA ALA A 91 11.27 -17.23 1.54
C ALA A 91 12.06 -16.13 0.82
N PHE A 92 13.36 -16.03 1.10
CA PHE A 92 14.28 -15.04 0.52
C PHE A 92 13.97 -13.57 0.86
N SER A 93 13.03 -13.29 1.78
CA SER A 93 12.76 -11.91 2.22
C SER A 93 13.71 -11.39 3.30
N ILE A 94 14.46 -12.28 3.95
CA ILE A 94 15.48 -11.95 4.95
C ILE A 94 16.71 -12.82 4.72
N THR A 95 17.85 -12.35 5.21
CA THR A 95 19.12 -13.07 5.16
C THR A 95 19.25 -14.00 6.36
N PRO A 96 20.09 -15.06 6.29
CA PRO A 96 20.30 -15.95 7.43
C PRO A 96 20.84 -15.29 8.70
N ASP A 97 21.50 -14.14 8.54
CA ASP A 97 22.10 -13.39 9.64
C ASP A 97 21.11 -12.41 10.30
N ASP A 98 19.93 -12.20 9.70
CA ASP A 98 18.89 -11.36 10.28
C ASP A 98 18.24 -12.09 11.46
N VAL A 99 18.38 -11.50 12.65
CA VAL A 99 17.70 -11.96 13.87
C VAL A 99 16.36 -11.22 13.99
N ILE A 100 15.27 -11.96 13.88
CA ILE A 100 13.91 -11.38 13.91
C ILE A 100 13.26 -11.64 15.25
N GLU A 101 12.71 -10.58 15.86
CA GLU A 101 11.99 -10.66 17.12
C GLU A 101 10.61 -10.02 17.01
N LEU A 102 9.61 -10.68 17.60
CA LEU A 102 8.26 -10.17 17.76
C LEU A 102 8.01 -9.89 19.25
N ILE A 103 7.95 -8.62 19.60
CA ILE A 103 7.79 -8.17 20.98
C ILE A 103 6.36 -7.63 21.13
N PRO A 104 5.43 -8.38 21.77
CA PRO A 104 4.09 -7.86 22.04
C PRO A 104 4.17 -6.70 23.02
N LEU A 105 3.31 -5.70 22.84
CA LEU A 105 3.23 -4.56 23.74
C LEU A 105 2.10 -4.76 24.76
N ASP A 106 2.35 -4.38 26.01
CA ASP A 106 1.34 -4.41 27.07
C ASP A 106 0.45 -3.16 27.05
N SER A 107 0.92 -2.08 26.42
CA SER A 107 0.20 -0.82 26.28
C SER A 107 0.41 -0.24 24.88
N PRO A 108 -0.58 0.52 24.36
CA PRO A 108 -0.44 1.17 23.07
C PRO A 108 0.77 2.11 23.05
N PRO A 109 1.53 2.16 21.93
CA PRO A 109 2.56 3.16 21.78
C PRO A 109 1.94 4.56 21.84
N PRO A 110 2.70 5.59 22.26
CA PRO A 110 2.26 6.97 22.09
C PRO A 110 1.84 7.20 20.64
N GLY A 111 0.64 7.73 20.44
CA GLY A 111 0.08 7.86 19.10
C GLY A 111 -1.13 8.80 19.07
N PRO A 112 -1.63 9.10 17.86
CA PRO A 112 -2.67 10.09 17.66
C PRO A 112 -4.08 9.60 18.01
N PHE A 113 -4.22 8.35 18.48
CA PHE A 113 -5.53 7.72 18.71
C PHE A 113 -5.76 7.41 20.19
N ALA A 114 -6.88 7.85 20.72
CA ALA A 114 -7.30 7.63 22.10
C ALA A 114 -7.80 6.19 22.34
N GLN A 115 -8.43 5.57 21.33
CA GLN A 115 -8.98 4.22 21.44
C GLN A 115 -8.09 3.19 20.74
N SER A 116 -7.41 2.36 21.52
CA SER A 116 -6.64 1.22 21.04
C SER A 116 -7.43 -0.08 21.21
N GLU A 117 -7.54 -0.85 20.14
CA GLU A 117 -8.16 -2.19 20.14
C GLU A 117 -7.10 -3.28 20.33
N PHE A 118 -5.87 -3.00 19.91
CA PHE A 118 -4.71 -3.87 20.06
C PHE A 118 -3.51 -2.99 20.45
N PRO A 119 -2.89 -3.23 21.63
CA PRO A 119 -1.78 -2.42 22.12
C PRO A 119 -0.60 -2.36 21.14
N GLY A 120 -0.36 -3.45 20.41
CA GLY A 120 0.63 -3.48 19.36
C GLY A 120 1.65 -4.59 19.49
N VAL A 121 2.50 -4.66 18.46
CA VAL A 121 3.67 -5.51 18.37
C VAL A 121 4.81 -4.68 17.80
N LEU A 122 5.97 -4.74 18.46
CA LEU A 122 7.22 -4.23 17.93
C LEU A 122 7.92 -5.37 17.19
N ILE A 123 8.17 -5.18 15.90
CA ILE A 123 8.92 -6.13 15.07
C ILE A 123 10.34 -5.61 14.91
N GLN A 124 11.33 -6.40 15.32
CA GLN A 124 12.75 -6.05 15.23
C GLN A 124 13.49 -6.88 14.17
N PRO A 125 14.53 -6.32 13.52
CA PRO A 125 15.01 -4.94 13.68
C PRO A 125 14.12 -3.92 12.97
N SER A 126 13.78 -2.83 13.66
CA SER A 126 12.91 -1.78 13.10
C SER A 126 13.54 -1.16 11.86
N GLY A 127 12.74 -0.95 10.82
CA GLY A 127 13.17 -0.41 9.54
C GLY A 127 13.75 -1.44 8.57
N LEU A 128 13.91 -2.72 8.96
CA LEU A 128 14.34 -3.76 8.02
C LEU A 128 13.37 -3.83 6.84
N ARG A 129 13.88 -3.59 5.63
CA ARG A 129 13.09 -3.58 4.40
C ARG A 129 13.06 -4.97 3.79
N LEU A 130 11.87 -5.43 3.42
CA LEU A 130 11.66 -6.74 2.83
C LEU A 130 11.47 -6.64 1.32
N PRO A 131 12.15 -7.48 0.51
CA PRO A 131 11.94 -7.54 -0.92
C PRO A 131 10.63 -8.23 -1.29
N ALA A 132 10.02 -9.03 -0.41
CA ALA A 132 8.64 -9.48 -0.57
C ALA A 132 7.84 -9.23 0.70
N ALA A 133 6.55 -8.90 0.54
CA ALA A 133 5.67 -8.57 1.64
C ALA A 133 5.57 -9.72 2.65
N ALA A 134 5.91 -9.46 3.90
CA ALA A 134 5.48 -10.28 5.02
C ALA A 134 3.99 -10.06 5.31
N TYR A 135 3.36 -11.07 5.90
CA TYR A 135 1.98 -10.99 6.36
C TYR A 135 1.98 -10.96 7.88
N LEU A 136 1.30 -9.97 8.44
CA LEU A 136 1.02 -9.88 9.87
C LEU A 136 -0.46 -10.17 10.08
N ASP A 137 -0.73 -11.24 10.82
CA ASP A 137 -2.06 -11.63 11.27
C ASP A 137 -2.17 -11.36 12.77
N ILE A 138 -3.20 -10.61 13.17
CA ILE A 138 -3.52 -10.31 14.56
C ILE A 138 -4.92 -10.86 14.84
N THR A 139 -4.99 -11.93 15.61
CA THR A 139 -6.24 -12.54 16.07
C THR A 139 -6.59 -11.99 17.44
N LEU A 140 -7.59 -11.11 17.50
CA LEU A 140 -7.99 -10.48 18.76
C LEU A 140 -8.66 -11.50 19.69
N ALA A 141 -8.23 -11.61 20.94
CA ALA A 141 -8.78 -12.52 21.96
C ALA A 141 -10.22 -12.20 22.31
N ASN A 142 -10.54 -10.90 22.36
CA ASN A 142 -11.89 -10.40 22.50
C ASN A 142 -12.24 -9.74 21.19
N SER A 143 -13.23 -10.28 20.48
CA SER A 143 -13.74 -9.61 19.29
C SER A 143 -14.32 -8.27 19.72
N PRO A 144 -13.88 -7.13 19.15
CA PRO A 144 -14.62 -5.87 19.29
C PRO A 144 -16.06 -6.19 18.92
N THR A 145 -17.02 -5.72 19.71
CA THR A 145 -18.45 -5.95 19.45
C THR A 145 -18.76 -5.47 18.03
N ASN A 146 -18.80 -6.42 17.10
CA ASN A 146 -18.96 -6.29 15.66
C ASN A 146 -17.94 -5.41 14.90
N LEU A 147 -16.73 -5.94 14.65
CA LEU A 147 -15.86 -5.49 13.53
C LEU A 147 -16.60 -5.48 12.17
N ALA A 148 -17.58 -6.37 12.01
CA ALA A 148 -18.45 -6.43 10.83
C ALA A 148 -19.47 -5.27 10.75
N GLU A 149 -19.82 -4.64 11.87
CA GLU A 149 -20.75 -3.50 11.92
C GLU A 149 -20.03 -2.15 12.03
N SER A 150 -18.77 -2.16 12.47
CA SER A 150 -17.90 -0.98 12.54
C SER A 150 -16.60 -1.22 11.76
N PRO A 151 -16.55 -0.94 10.44
CA PRO A 151 -15.38 -1.14 9.58
C PRO A 151 -14.22 -0.16 9.86
N THR A 152 -14.18 0.38 11.07
CA THR A 152 -13.32 1.49 11.49
C THR A 152 -12.14 1.03 12.34
N THR A 153 -12.01 -0.25 12.69
CA THR A 153 -10.76 -0.76 13.28
C THR A 153 -9.73 -1.04 12.20
N TRP A 154 -8.59 -0.36 12.28
CA TRP A 154 -7.53 -0.42 11.29
C TRP A 154 -6.21 -0.77 11.98
N LEU A 155 -5.33 -1.44 11.25
CA LEU A 155 -3.94 -1.57 11.65
C LEU A 155 -3.17 -0.31 11.25
N PHE A 156 -2.29 0.13 12.13
CA PHE A 156 -1.47 1.31 11.96
C PHE A 156 0.00 0.98 12.21
N LYS A 157 0.87 1.55 11.38
CA LYS A 157 2.31 1.63 11.63
C LYS A 157 2.60 2.90 12.43
N ALA A 158 3.14 2.77 13.63
CA ALA A 158 3.57 3.92 14.42
C ALA A 158 4.81 4.57 13.77
N VAL A 159 4.78 5.89 13.62
CA VAL A 159 5.92 6.67 13.11
C VAL A 159 6.45 7.57 14.21
N ASP A 160 5.57 8.34 14.85
CA ASP A 160 5.88 9.18 16.00
C ASP A 160 4.63 9.32 16.89
N SER A 161 4.73 10.07 17.99
CA SER A 161 3.63 10.22 18.96
C SER A 161 2.39 10.92 18.42
N ASN A 162 2.51 11.65 17.31
CA ASN A 162 1.44 12.45 16.73
C ASN A 162 0.98 11.89 15.38
N TYR A 163 1.61 10.81 14.90
CA TYR A 163 1.44 10.36 13.54
C TYR A 163 1.62 8.86 13.40
N ALA A 164 0.63 8.23 12.77
CA ALA A 164 0.63 6.83 12.45
C ALA A 164 0.08 6.62 11.04
N ILE A 165 0.60 5.60 10.35
CA ILE A 165 0.27 5.31 8.96
C ILE A 165 -0.79 4.21 8.93
N PRO A 166 -1.97 4.45 8.35
CA PRO A 166 -2.96 3.39 8.16
C PRO A 166 -2.39 2.33 7.22
N LEU A 167 -2.54 1.06 7.60
CA LEU A 167 -2.15 -0.08 6.79
C LEU A 167 -3.38 -0.67 6.12
N ALA A 168 -3.19 -1.18 4.90
CA ALA A 168 -4.22 -1.98 4.23
C ALA A 168 -4.55 -3.19 5.11
N THR A 169 -5.75 -3.20 5.67
CA THR A 169 -6.20 -4.19 6.64
C THR A 169 -7.34 -4.98 6.03
N GLU A 170 -7.18 -6.30 6.00
CA GLU A 170 -8.21 -7.26 5.61
C GLU A 170 -8.74 -7.93 6.88
N LEU A 171 -10.06 -7.97 7.04
CA LEU A 171 -10.68 -8.79 8.07
C LEU A 171 -10.92 -10.19 7.49
N LEU A 172 -10.35 -11.23 8.10
CA LEU A 172 -10.55 -12.60 7.65
C LEU A 172 -11.94 -13.13 8.01
N ASP A 173 -12.32 -14.26 7.38
CA ASP A 173 -13.66 -14.88 7.51
C ASP A 173 -14.05 -15.28 8.94
N ASP A 174 -13.08 -15.38 9.86
CA ASP A 174 -13.34 -15.63 11.28
C ASP A 174 -13.89 -14.40 12.04
N GLY A 175 -13.91 -13.23 11.39
CA GLY A 175 -14.42 -11.98 11.93
C GLY A 175 -13.59 -11.41 13.08
N ARG A 176 -12.37 -11.91 13.31
CA ARG A 176 -11.50 -11.54 14.45
C ARG A 176 -10.05 -11.33 14.07
N THR A 177 -9.61 -11.88 12.94
CA THR A 177 -8.24 -11.77 12.49
C THR A 177 -8.10 -10.61 11.52
N LEU A 178 -7.28 -9.64 11.92
CA LEU A 178 -6.85 -8.53 11.09
C LEU A 178 -5.55 -8.94 10.38
N ARG A 179 -5.56 -8.93 9.06
CA ARG A 179 -4.39 -9.23 8.23
C ARG A 179 -3.88 -7.96 7.55
N THR A 180 -2.57 -7.78 7.54
CA THR A 180 -1.93 -6.74 6.73
C THR A 180 -0.64 -7.22 6.08
N GLN A 181 -0.22 -6.50 5.04
CA GLN A 181 1.06 -6.71 4.36
C GLN A 181 2.10 -5.71 4.87
N LEU A 182 3.26 -6.22 5.25
CA LEU A 182 4.40 -5.45 5.71
C LEU A 182 5.56 -5.61 4.74
N TYR A 183 6.17 -4.51 4.37
CA TYR A 183 7.41 -4.50 3.58
C TYR A 183 8.57 -3.83 4.33
N SER A 184 8.29 -3.37 5.54
CA SER A 184 9.30 -2.89 6.48
C SER A 184 8.86 -3.28 7.88
N PHE A 185 9.80 -3.66 8.73
CA PHE A 185 9.51 -3.84 10.15
C PHE A 185 9.35 -2.52 10.87
N SER A 186 8.42 -2.49 11.82
CA SER A 186 8.06 -1.32 12.61
C SER A 186 7.14 -1.76 13.75
N THR A 187 6.79 -0.82 14.63
CA THR A 187 5.71 -1.01 15.59
C THR A 187 4.36 -0.93 14.90
N ILE A 188 3.57 -2.00 15.01
CA ILE A 188 2.20 -2.07 14.47
C ILE A 188 1.22 -2.16 15.62
N PHE A 189 0.10 -1.44 15.54
CA PHE A 189 -0.97 -1.49 16.54
C PHE A 189 -2.34 -1.38 15.86
N ALA A 190 -3.43 -1.64 16.59
CA ALA A 190 -4.79 -1.43 16.07
C ALA A 190 -5.54 -0.38 16.88
N ALA A 191 -6.27 0.47 16.18
CA ALA A 191 -7.07 1.52 16.78
C ALA A 191 -8.38 1.71 16.01
N THR A 192 -9.34 2.31 16.69
CA THR A 192 -10.62 2.75 16.11
C THR A 192 -10.65 4.27 16.15
N PRO A 193 -10.13 4.96 15.11
CA PRO A 193 -10.05 6.41 15.13
C PRO A 193 -11.44 7.04 15.09
N THR A 194 -11.56 8.19 15.73
CA THR A 194 -12.70 9.10 15.61
C THR A 194 -12.54 10.00 14.38
N ALA A 195 -13.63 10.61 13.92
CA ALA A 195 -13.58 11.54 12.79
C ALA A 195 -12.64 12.74 13.04
N GLU A 196 -12.60 13.24 14.29
CA GLU A 196 -11.73 14.36 14.70
C GLU A 196 -10.23 13.98 14.69
N GLU A 197 -9.90 12.77 15.13
CA GLU A 197 -8.53 12.25 15.06
C GLU A 197 -8.08 12.06 13.62
N VAL A 198 -8.98 11.57 12.74
CA VAL A 198 -8.70 11.48 11.30
C VAL A 198 -8.44 12.86 10.72
N GLU A 199 -9.27 13.85 11.00
CA GLU A 199 -9.07 15.23 10.51
C GLU A 199 -7.75 15.85 11.02
N THR A 200 -7.39 15.61 12.27
CA THR A 200 -6.10 16.07 12.83
C THR A 200 -4.91 15.45 12.09
N ILE A 201 -4.98 14.15 11.78
CA ILE A 201 -3.93 13.46 11.03
C ILE A 201 -3.86 13.96 9.59
N TYR A 202 -5.01 14.29 8.98
CA TYR A 202 -5.05 14.91 7.65
C TYR A 202 -4.24 16.20 7.60
N GLU A 203 -4.40 17.10 8.58
CA GLU A 203 -3.63 18.35 8.64
C GLU A 203 -2.11 18.11 8.72
N ILE A 204 -1.70 17.09 9.50
CA ILE A 204 -0.30 16.70 9.62
C ILE A 204 0.23 16.15 8.28
N ILE A 205 -0.51 15.26 7.64
CA ILE A 205 -0.15 14.67 6.34
C ILE A 205 -0.05 15.77 5.28
N GLU A 206 -1.03 16.68 5.27
CA GLU A 206 -1.09 17.82 4.36
C GLU A 206 0.14 18.70 4.49
N GLY A 207 0.51 19.11 5.72
CA GLY A 207 1.71 19.92 5.94
C GLY A 207 3.01 19.19 5.59
N ARG A 208 3.04 17.87 5.71
CA ARG A 208 4.20 17.04 5.34
C ARG A 208 4.30 16.83 3.82
N LEU A 209 3.18 16.84 3.09
CA LEU A 209 3.12 16.49 1.66
C LEU A 209 4.09 17.32 0.79
N GLU A 210 4.29 18.58 1.15
CA GLU A 210 5.18 19.51 0.44
C GLU A 210 6.67 19.38 0.83
N THR A 211 6.94 18.82 2.01
CA THR A 211 8.29 18.81 2.62
C THR A 211 8.97 17.45 2.55
N LEU A 212 8.27 16.41 2.07
CA LEU A 212 8.81 15.06 2.01
C LEU A 212 10.02 14.95 1.07
N PRO A 213 11.01 14.12 1.44
CA PRO A 213 12.16 13.84 0.59
C PRO A 213 11.74 13.35 -0.80
N ARG A 214 12.52 13.75 -1.80
CA ARG A 214 12.32 13.40 -3.22
C ARG A 214 12.83 12.00 -3.57
N ASP A 215 12.80 11.06 -2.63
CA ASP A 215 13.15 9.68 -2.93
C ASP A 215 11.89 8.86 -3.22
N PHE A 216 12.05 7.82 -4.04
CA PHE A 216 10.90 7.04 -4.51
C PHE A 216 10.29 6.16 -3.41
N ALA A 217 11.09 5.70 -2.45
CA ALA A 217 10.61 4.85 -1.36
C ALA A 217 9.68 5.65 -0.44
N ASP A 218 10.08 6.88 -0.12
CA ASP A 218 9.29 7.83 0.67
C ASP A 218 8.05 8.26 -0.10
N LEU A 219 8.14 8.52 -1.41
CA LEU A 219 6.97 8.81 -2.23
C LEU A 219 5.94 7.66 -2.19
N VAL A 220 6.39 6.41 -2.30
CA VAL A 220 5.51 5.24 -2.22
C VAL A 220 4.80 5.19 -0.88
N ASP A 221 5.53 5.34 0.23
CA ASP A 221 4.94 5.30 1.56
C ASP A 221 3.92 6.44 1.74
N VAL A 222 4.20 7.64 1.23
CA VAL A 222 3.29 8.79 1.24
C VAL A 222 2.02 8.51 0.45
N VAL A 223 2.14 7.91 -0.74
CA VAL A 223 0.98 7.52 -1.55
C VAL A 223 0.10 6.53 -0.78
N VAL A 224 0.69 5.50 -0.18
CA VAL A 224 -0.06 4.50 0.59
C VAL A 224 -0.75 5.13 1.80
N VAL A 225 -0.03 5.97 2.56
CA VAL A 225 -0.58 6.74 3.69
C VAL A 225 -1.79 7.54 3.25
N CYS A 226 -1.62 8.41 2.26
CA CYS A 226 -2.64 9.35 1.86
C CYS A 226 -3.84 8.61 1.29
N ALA A 227 -3.62 7.53 0.53
CA ALA A 227 -4.69 6.69 0.01
C ALA A 227 -5.50 6.01 1.14
N GLY A 228 -4.83 5.45 2.14
CA GLY A 228 -5.49 4.89 3.33
C GLY A 228 -6.30 5.95 4.09
N HIS A 229 -5.76 7.16 4.20
CA HIS A 229 -6.41 8.25 4.90
C HIS A 229 -7.60 8.84 4.12
N ILE A 230 -7.51 8.96 2.79
CA ILE A 230 -8.62 9.34 1.91
C ILE A 230 -9.79 8.36 2.10
N LYS A 231 -9.52 7.05 2.21
CA LYS A 231 -10.54 6.05 2.49
C LYS A 231 -11.19 6.26 3.86
N GLN A 232 -10.41 6.57 4.90
CA GLN A 232 -10.94 6.89 6.23
C GLN A 232 -11.84 8.14 6.20
N LEU A 233 -11.37 9.25 5.63
CA LEU A 233 -12.16 10.49 5.51
C LEU A 233 -13.52 10.24 4.84
N ARG A 234 -13.54 9.44 3.76
CA ARG A 234 -14.79 9.07 3.08
C ARG A 234 -15.72 8.23 3.95
N LEU A 235 -15.18 7.26 4.70
CA LEU A 235 -15.98 6.45 5.63
C LEU A 235 -16.66 7.30 6.71
N PHE A 236 -16.00 8.38 7.14
CA PHE A 236 -16.56 9.34 8.11
C PHE A 236 -17.44 10.43 7.47
N GLY A 237 -17.62 10.43 6.14
CA GLY A 237 -18.44 11.41 5.43
C GLY A 237 -17.74 12.74 5.11
N ASN A 238 -16.43 12.84 5.37
CA ASN A 238 -15.58 14.01 5.09
C ASN A 238 -15.12 14.00 3.62
N PHE A 239 -16.08 14.06 2.69
CA PHE A 239 -15.83 13.91 1.26
C PHE A 239 -15.02 15.07 0.65
N ALA A 240 -15.16 16.29 1.20
CA ALA A 240 -14.46 17.47 0.68
C ALA A 240 -12.96 17.40 0.98
N GLU A 241 -12.61 17.06 2.21
CA GLU A 241 -11.24 16.86 2.69
C GLU A 241 -10.59 15.67 1.97
N ALA A 242 -11.35 14.57 1.80
CA ALA A 242 -10.90 13.43 1.02
C ALA A 242 -10.58 13.80 -0.44
N GLY A 243 -11.43 14.63 -1.06
CA GLY A 243 -11.21 15.14 -2.43
C GLY A 243 -9.98 16.04 -2.52
N SER A 244 -9.83 16.98 -1.57
CA SER A 244 -8.67 17.87 -1.49
C SER A 244 -7.35 17.13 -1.29
N LEU A 245 -7.31 16.14 -0.38
CA LEU A 245 -6.13 15.30 -0.18
C LEU A 245 -5.79 14.53 -1.45
N HIS A 246 -6.81 13.95 -2.09
CA HIS A 246 -6.65 13.17 -3.30
C HIS A 246 -6.05 14.01 -4.45
N GLU A 247 -6.61 15.20 -4.72
CA GLU A 247 -6.10 16.10 -5.76
C GLU A 247 -4.64 16.50 -5.52
N ARG A 248 -4.28 16.83 -4.28
CA ARG A 248 -2.91 17.27 -3.94
C ARG A 248 -1.90 16.14 -3.98
N LEU A 249 -2.25 14.97 -3.46
CA LEU A 249 -1.42 13.80 -3.60
C LEU A 249 -1.17 13.49 -5.08
N PHE A 250 -2.23 13.56 -5.89
CA PHE A 250 -2.12 13.33 -7.31
C PHE A 250 -1.17 14.34 -7.96
N LYS A 251 -1.37 15.65 -7.70
CA LYS A 251 -0.45 16.70 -8.17
C LYS A 251 0.99 16.44 -7.75
N LYS A 252 1.21 16.02 -6.50
CA LYS A 252 2.55 15.67 -5.99
C LYS A 252 3.18 14.53 -6.78
N ILE A 253 2.44 13.45 -7.06
CA ILE A 253 2.91 12.35 -7.92
C ILE A 253 3.28 12.88 -9.32
N LEU A 254 2.50 13.80 -9.89
CA LEU A 254 2.77 14.38 -11.21
C LEU A 254 4.01 15.26 -11.24
N ASP A 255 4.20 16.06 -10.20
CA ASP A 255 5.32 16.98 -10.06
C ASP A 255 6.62 16.19 -9.80
N ASP A 256 6.51 15.06 -9.08
CA ASP A 256 7.62 14.15 -8.79
C ASP A 256 7.81 13.06 -9.86
N ARG A 257 7.06 13.05 -10.96
CA ARG A 257 7.14 11.99 -11.97
C ARG A 257 8.55 11.79 -12.52
N GLU A 258 9.30 12.87 -12.68
CA GLU A 258 10.68 12.81 -13.19
C GLU A 258 11.59 12.07 -12.20
N ILE A 259 11.33 12.15 -10.90
CA ILE A 259 12.05 11.33 -9.90
C ILE A 259 11.78 9.86 -10.19
N VAL A 260 10.50 9.48 -10.37
CA VAL A 260 10.11 8.10 -10.68
C VAL A 260 10.77 7.60 -11.98
N LEU A 261 10.82 8.46 -13.00
CA LEU A 261 11.34 8.11 -14.33
C LEU A 261 12.87 8.14 -14.42
N THR A 262 13.54 8.88 -13.54
CA THR A 262 15.01 9.05 -13.54
C THR A 262 15.71 8.25 -12.45
N LEU A 263 14.98 7.41 -11.70
CA LEU A 263 15.59 6.49 -10.75
C LEU A 263 16.69 5.69 -11.45
N PRO A 264 17.92 5.71 -10.92
CA PRO A 264 18.95 4.81 -11.42
C PRO A 264 18.36 3.41 -11.27
N GLN A 265 18.23 2.69 -12.39
CA GLN A 265 17.98 1.26 -12.37
C GLN A 265 19.11 0.70 -11.52
N GLY A 266 18.78 0.34 -10.26
CA GLY A 266 19.78 -0.14 -9.32
C GLY A 266 20.56 -1.28 -9.96
N THR A 267 21.77 -1.53 -9.47
CA THR A 267 22.55 -2.71 -9.89
C THR A 267 21.79 -4.02 -9.72
N ASP A 268 20.74 -4.02 -8.89
CA ASP A 268 19.76 -5.09 -8.74
C ASP A 268 18.31 -4.56 -8.96
N PRO A 269 17.83 -4.52 -10.21
CA PRO A 269 16.49 -4.03 -10.53
C PRO A 269 15.38 -4.96 -10.03
N CYS A 270 15.70 -6.21 -9.68
CA CYS A 270 14.69 -7.21 -9.34
C CYS A 270 14.42 -7.24 -7.83
N TYR A 271 15.44 -7.07 -6.98
CA TYR A 271 15.28 -7.14 -5.52
C TYR A 271 14.74 -5.86 -4.87
N ALA A 272 15.25 -4.68 -5.24
CA ALA A 272 14.87 -3.43 -4.57
C ALA A 272 13.74 -2.69 -5.30
N TYR A 273 13.75 -2.75 -6.63
CA TYR A 273 12.90 -1.88 -7.46
C TYR A 273 11.53 -2.51 -7.77
N LEU A 274 11.45 -3.82 -8.06
CA LEU A 274 10.16 -4.50 -8.29
C LEU A 274 9.19 -4.37 -7.10
N PRO A 275 9.59 -4.64 -5.84
CA PRO A 275 8.65 -4.58 -4.71
C PRO A 275 8.16 -3.16 -4.47
N MET A 276 9.03 -2.19 -4.71
CA MET A 276 8.70 -0.77 -4.63
C MET A 276 7.69 -0.36 -5.72
N LEU A 277 7.87 -0.83 -6.97
CA LEU A 277 6.87 -0.65 -8.03
C LEU A 277 5.54 -1.33 -7.73
N LEU A 278 5.56 -2.53 -7.13
CA LEU A 278 4.34 -3.23 -6.74
C LEU A 278 3.58 -2.48 -5.64
N LYS A 279 4.28 -1.98 -4.62
CA LYS A 279 3.69 -1.07 -3.63
C LYS A 279 3.14 0.21 -4.26
N PHE A 280 3.91 0.85 -5.14
CA PHE A 280 3.48 2.05 -5.83
C PHE A 280 2.19 1.79 -6.63
N ARG A 281 2.14 0.65 -7.33
CA ARG A 281 0.95 0.18 -8.03
C ARG A 281 -0.22 -0.06 -7.08
N GLN A 282 0.00 -0.64 -5.89
CA GLN A 282 -1.05 -0.81 -4.88
C GLN A 282 -1.61 0.55 -4.45
N GLY A 283 -0.73 1.51 -4.14
CA GLY A 283 -1.11 2.89 -3.80
C GLY A 283 -1.89 3.58 -4.91
N LEU A 284 -1.40 3.52 -6.16
CA LEU A 284 -2.12 4.01 -7.33
C LEU A 284 -3.47 3.29 -7.52
N GLY A 285 -3.54 2.00 -7.23
CA GLY A 285 -4.78 1.23 -7.28
C GLY A 285 -5.85 1.82 -6.38
N ILE A 286 -5.50 2.19 -5.14
CA ILE A 286 -6.43 2.83 -4.19
C ILE A 286 -6.81 4.24 -4.65
N LEU A 287 -5.88 5.00 -5.24
CA LEU A 287 -6.20 6.32 -5.81
C LEU A 287 -7.11 6.24 -7.03
N LEU A 288 -6.96 5.19 -7.83
CA LEU A 288 -7.75 4.98 -9.04
C LEU A 288 -9.03 4.19 -8.79
N GLU A 289 -9.18 3.52 -7.65
CA GLU A 289 -10.37 2.75 -7.26
C GLU A 289 -11.67 3.55 -7.41
N PRO A 290 -11.77 4.83 -6.98
CA PRO A 290 -12.98 5.62 -7.14
C PRO A 290 -13.31 5.89 -8.61
N LEU A 291 -12.27 6.09 -9.44
CA LEU A 291 -12.42 6.24 -10.89
C LEU A 291 -12.94 4.94 -11.51
N LEU A 292 -12.36 3.81 -11.12
CA LEU A 292 -12.74 2.49 -11.61
C LEU A 292 -14.17 2.13 -11.20
N GLU A 293 -14.60 2.46 -9.98
CA GLU A 293 -15.98 2.25 -9.54
C GLU A 293 -16.99 3.07 -10.35
N VAL A 294 -16.67 4.34 -10.65
CA VAL A 294 -17.56 5.17 -11.46
C VAL A 294 -17.60 4.64 -12.90
N MET A 295 -16.44 4.27 -13.46
CA MET A 295 -16.39 3.64 -14.78
C MET A 295 -17.20 2.34 -14.83
N ASP A 296 -17.10 1.50 -13.80
CA ASP A 296 -17.86 0.25 -13.72
C ASP A 296 -19.37 0.50 -13.57
N ARG A 297 -19.79 1.47 -12.76
CA ARG A 297 -21.21 1.89 -12.66
C ARG A 297 -21.76 2.37 -14.00
N ILE A 298 -20.99 3.17 -14.74
CA ILE A 298 -21.36 3.65 -16.08
C ILE A 298 -21.51 2.47 -17.06
N VAL A 299 -20.58 1.50 -17.00
CA VAL A 299 -20.59 0.31 -17.86
C VAL A 299 -21.75 -0.63 -17.53
N GLN A 300 -22.02 -0.87 -16.25
CA GLN A 300 -23.06 -1.79 -15.80
C GLN A 300 -24.47 -1.20 -15.95
N ASN A 301 -24.61 0.12 -15.86
CA ASN A 301 -25.89 0.82 -15.92
C ASN A 301 -25.88 1.93 -16.97
N PRO A 302 -25.76 1.61 -18.26
CA PRO A 302 -25.72 2.61 -19.33
C PRO A 302 -26.99 3.47 -19.38
N ASN A 303 -28.11 2.99 -18.82
CA ASN A 303 -29.37 3.73 -18.73
C ASN A 303 -29.38 4.82 -17.64
N LEU A 304 -28.45 4.78 -16.66
CA LEU A 304 -28.29 5.86 -15.68
C LEU A 304 -27.72 7.13 -16.32
N TYR A 305 -27.07 7.00 -17.48
CA TYR A 305 -26.47 8.10 -18.22
C TYR A 305 -27.00 8.07 -19.67
N PRO A 306 -28.29 8.43 -19.87
CA PRO A 306 -29.01 8.20 -21.12
C PRO A 306 -28.50 9.06 -22.28
N ASP A 307 -27.71 10.09 -22.00
CA ASP A 307 -27.03 10.88 -23.01
C ASP A 307 -25.55 11.10 -22.68
N GLU A 308 -24.79 11.42 -23.73
CA GLU A 308 -23.35 11.65 -23.70
C GLU A 308 -22.95 12.77 -22.74
N THR A 309 -23.84 13.75 -22.49
CA THR A 309 -23.59 14.85 -21.55
C THR A 309 -23.65 14.38 -20.11
N ALA A 310 -24.61 13.51 -19.77
CA ALA A 310 -24.71 12.93 -18.42
C ALA A 310 -23.56 11.94 -18.15
N ALA A 311 -23.17 11.15 -19.15
CA ALA A 311 -22.01 10.26 -19.03
C ALA A 311 -20.71 11.05 -18.90
N ASN A 312 -20.53 12.10 -19.71
CA ASN A 312 -19.37 12.99 -19.62
C ASN A 312 -19.38 13.83 -18.34
N ALA A 313 -20.54 14.22 -17.81
CA ALA A 313 -20.63 14.92 -16.52
C ALA A 313 -20.28 13.99 -15.36
N ALA A 314 -20.68 12.72 -15.39
CA ALA A 314 -20.29 11.73 -14.40
C ALA A 314 -18.83 11.30 -14.54
N PHE A 315 -18.31 11.23 -15.77
CA PHE A 315 -16.89 11.06 -16.05
C PHE A 315 -16.08 12.27 -15.57
N ASP A 316 -16.52 13.49 -15.88
CA ASP A 316 -15.89 14.73 -15.45
C ASP A 316 -16.00 14.85 -13.93
N GLU A 317 -17.10 14.49 -13.29
CA GLU A 317 -17.24 14.43 -11.84
C GLU A 317 -16.26 13.41 -11.25
N ALA A 318 -16.16 12.20 -11.80
CA ALA A 318 -15.16 11.21 -11.38
C ALA A 318 -13.72 11.68 -11.61
N PHE A 319 -13.44 12.31 -12.76
CA PHE A 319 -12.11 12.83 -13.11
C PHE A 319 -11.74 14.09 -12.32
N TYR A 320 -12.72 14.89 -11.94
CA TYR A 320 -12.58 16.07 -11.08
C TYR A 320 -12.39 15.65 -9.62
N PHE A 321 -13.13 14.64 -9.15
CA PHE A 321 -12.91 13.99 -7.85
C PHE A 321 -11.55 13.29 -7.76
N VAL A 322 -11.01 12.82 -8.90
CA VAL A 322 -9.75 12.07 -8.95
C VAL A 322 -8.57 12.95 -9.41
N GLY A 323 -8.80 14.22 -9.79
CA GLY A 323 -7.76 15.10 -10.35
C GLY A 323 -7.07 14.54 -11.60
N ALA A 324 -7.64 13.52 -12.25
CA ALA A 324 -6.96 12.71 -13.28
C ALA A 324 -6.94 13.34 -14.67
N ARG A 325 -7.71 14.41 -14.90
CA ARG A 325 -7.89 14.99 -16.23
C ARG A 325 -6.61 15.69 -16.72
N PRO A 326 -5.94 16.52 -15.89
CA PRO A 326 -4.62 17.05 -16.22
C PRO A 326 -3.55 15.98 -16.49
N LEU A 327 -3.64 14.77 -15.88
CA LEU A 327 -2.71 13.68 -16.17
C LEU A 327 -3.06 12.98 -17.48
N ALA A 328 -4.33 12.69 -17.74
CA ALA A 328 -4.72 12.09 -19.01
C ALA A 328 -4.33 12.99 -20.19
N GLU A 329 -4.56 14.30 -20.05
CA GLU A 329 -4.12 15.32 -21.00
C GLU A 329 -2.57 15.34 -21.11
N LYS A 330 -1.83 15.40 -19.99
CA LYS A 330 -0.35 15.39 -20.02
C LYS A 330 0.29 14.08 -20.49
N ILE A 331 -0.32 12.91 -20.24
CA ILE A 331 0.14 11.61 -20.75
C ILE A 331 -0.08 11.55 -22.26
N LEU A 332 -1.21 12.09 -22.74
CA LEU A 332 -1.47 12.18 -24.17
C LEU A 332 -0.47 13.13 -24.84
N ASP A 333 -0.24 14.31 -24.25
CA ASP A 333 0.75 15.29 -24.74
C ASP A 333 2.18 14.70 -24.75
N PHE A 334 2.59 14.01 -23.68
CA PHE A 334 3.91 13.36 -23.59
C PHE A 334 4.10 12.27 -24.66
N ASN A 335 3.05 11.50 -24.97
CA ASN A 335 3.12 10.50 -26.02
C ASN A 335 3.15 11.12 -27.42
N GLU A 336 2.53 12.28 -27.62
CA GLU A 336 2.60 13.03 -28.89
C GLU A 336 3.97 13.69 -29.10
N GLU A 337 4.59 14.22 -28.05
CA GLU A 337 5.93 14.81 -28.10
C GLU A 337 7.04 13.77 -28.35
N ASN A 338 6.89 12.54 -27.84
CA ASN A 338 7.88 11.46 -28.06
C ASN A 338 7.60 10.59 -29.31
N ALA A 339 6.47 10.81 -29.99
CA ALA A 339 6.14 10.15 -31.25
C ALA A 339 6.58 10.96 -32.49
N GLN A 340 7.09 12.18 -32.30
CA GLN A 340 7.76 12.99 -33.31
C GLN A 340 9.28 12.78 -33.23
#